data_AF-A0A0K6FMN7-F1
#
_entry.id   AF-A0A0K6FMN7-F1
#
_cell.length_a   1.000
_cell.length_b   1.000
_cell.length_c   1.000
_cell.angle_alpha   90.00
_cell.angle_beta   90.00
_cell.angle_gamma   90.00
#
_symmetry.space_group_name_H-M   'P 1'
#
loop_
_entity.id
_entity.type
_entity.pdbx_description
1 polymer ?
#
loop_
_entity_poly.entity_id
_entity_poly.type
_entity_poly.pdbx_seq_one_letter_code
_entity_poly.pdbx_strand_id
1 'polypeptide(L)'
;MVYARHIFLSVLATGALVGAAPTQAVLGLGHSEVGGVERLPTPATVQTSNATLEAHHDESNIRVLTFNCWGLRFVSQHRLARITAIAERILNATPAYDVVALQELWLKSDHALVAEAVSSVLPYSTVFYSGAFGSGLSLFSRYPIEQAQMHPFALAGDPIDVLGGDWFVGKGVAAATLSHPVLGHVELLTSHMFARGGETGTVLQQAHRLIGAWEYAQLIRRAAELGRYVIVAGDFNAVDGSAPLEFIRAHAKVQDAWWATHNLSSPAVPIVFPIPKQGAATSALAAIHEHGVTADSPLNSWSAGKPLDAVARRHLGKRLDYVLYRGPDARAEYDLVASEAKVVMTERMPDLGVSLSDHFGVEVVLEIAPAGVSTQSSDEILPPLPIPPPVSRTRALILHDTLHVLHAAIPASYAASTAYLTTGIACAFSLVALAVAAGAVGWGPNAKRYRARVGRSDSASPVRAERKRARAYTTPAPQSPTRPQLPSEPSTPAPAPTPTLTPALALRLAFLPSKSKRPIEAPWWLGIVLVLVGALLAAVGTTLLYAGVLFGRWERNAIWDVIDQMERVNSRGGIGQ
;
A
#
# COMPACT_ATOMS: atom_id res chain seq x y z
N MET A 1 9.98 -23.61 15.42
CA MET A 1 11.15 -22.99 14.77
C MET A 1 11.60 -23.80 13.54
N VAL A 2 10.69 -24.05 12.58
CA VAL A 2 10.98 -24.64 11.25
C VAL A 2 9.80 -24.24 10.34
N TYR A 3 9.71 -22.99 9.88
CA TYR A 3 8.76 -22.58 8.81
C TYR A 3 9.22 -21.27 8.13
N ALA A 4 10.54 -21.12 7.93
CA ALA A 4 11.14 -19.95 7.30
C ALA A 4 12.03 -20.31 6.09
N ARG A 5 11.79 -21.47 5.45
CA ARG A 5 12.70 -22.00 4.41
C ARG A 5 12.24 -21.83 2.96
N HIS A 6 11.01 -21.40 2.68
CA HIS A 6 10.50 -21.29 1.30
C HIS A 6 10.13 -19.88 0.83
N ILE A 7 10.30 -18.85 1.66
CA ILE A 7 10.12 -17.44 1.24
C ILE A 7 11.45 -16.82 0.72
N PHE A 8 12.58 -17.49 0.93
CA PHE A 8 13.92 -16.88 0.80
C PHE A 8 14.46 -16.74 -0.64
N LEU A 9 13.74 -17.18 -1.68
CA LEU A 9 14.26 -17.13 -3.07
C LEU A 9 13.49 -16.25 -4.06
N SER A 10 12.29 -15.77 -3.72
CA SER A 10 11.46 -15.04 -4.71
C SER A 10 11.53 -13.51 -4.60
N VAL A 11 12.00 -12.98 -3.46
CA VAL A 11 12.00 -11.53 -3.18
C VAL A 11 13.34 -10.85 -3.53
N LEU A 12 14.44 -11.62 -3.64
CA LEU A 12 15.74 -11.06 -4.02
C LEU A 12 15.87 -10.72 -5.52
N ALA A 13 14.95 -11.19 -6.36
CA ALA A 13 14.98 -10.91 -7.81
C ALA A 13 14.23 -9.62 -8.20
N THR A 14 13.36 -9.08 -7.34
CA THR A 14 12.54 -7.89 -7.65
C THR A 14 13.03 -6.61 -6.97
N GLY A 15 14.01 -6.70 -6.07
CA GLY A 15 14.55 -5.55 -5.33
C GLY A 15 15.54 -4.66 -6.09
N ALA A 16 15.76 -4.87 -7.39
CA ALA A 16 16.82 -4.17 -8.14
C ALA A 16 16.34 -3.27 -9.30
N LEU A 17 15.03 -3.08 -9.52
CA LEU A 17 14.52 -2.24 -10.62
C LEU A 17 13.21 -1.52 -10.26
N VAL A 18 13.27 -0.57 -9.32
CA VAL A 18 12.28 0.52 -9.28
C VAL A 18 13.03 1.81 -8.97
N GLY A 19 13.58 2.40 -10.01
CA GLY A 19 14.35 3.64 -9.94
C GLY A 19 14.40 4.31 -11.30
N ALA A 20 13.25 4.72 -11.82
CA ALA A 20 13.16 5.73 -12.88
C ALA A 20 11.72 6.27 -12.96
N ALA A 21 11.56 7.57 -12.71
CA ALA A 21 10.36 8.31 -13.10
C ALA A 21 10.26 8.35 -14.64
N PRO A 22 9.06 8.28 -15.25
CA PRO A 22 8.98 8.37 -16.70
C PRO A 22 8.96 9.84 -17.12
N THR A 23 10.07 10.28 -17.71
CA THR A 23 10.07 11.44 -18.61
C THR A 23 9.61 10.96 -19.97
N GLN A 24 8.63 11.65 -20.56
CA GLN A 24 8.14 11.38 -21.90
C GLN A 24 9.26 11.42 -22.95
N ALA A 25 9.27 10.42 -23.84
CA ALA A 25 9.91 10.53 -25.14
C ALA A 25 9.08 9.76 -26.17
N VAL A 26 8.35 10.53 -26.99
CA VAL A 26 7.73 10.11 -28.24
C VAL A 26 8.84 9.82 -29.24
N LEU A 27 8.97 8.57 -29.70
CA LEU A 27 9.67 8.23 -30.93
C LEU A 27 8.96 7.05 -31.59
N GLY A 28 8.33 7.31 -32.73
CA GLY A 28 7.70 6.30 -33.57
C GLY A 28 8.69 5.69 -34.56
N LEU A 29 8.65 4.36 -34.65
CA LEU A 29 9.08 3.47 -35.74
C LEU A 29 8.32 2.16 -35.42
N GLY A 30 7.59 1.43 -36.26
CA GLY A 30 7.47 1.29 -37.71
C GLY A 30 6.86 -0.11 -37.88
N HIS A 31 5.84 -0.24 -38.73
CA HIS A 31 5.06 -1.47 -38.95
C HIS A 31 5.90 -2.73 -39.22
N SER A 32 5.48 -3.87 -38.66
CA SER A 32 5.50 -5.19 -39.32
C SER A 32 4.57 -6.15 -38.58
N GLU A 33 3.49 -6.56 -39.25
CA GLU A 33 2.51 -7.54 -38.82
C GLU A 33 3.10 -8.96 -38.87
N VAL A 34 3.03 -9.70 -37.76
CA VAL A 34 3.01 -11.18 -37.76
C VAL A 34 2.06 -11.62 -36.65
N GLY A 35 1.06 -12.42 -37.04
CA GLY A 35 -0.14 -12.71 -36.28
C GLY A 35 0.00 -13.65 -35.08
N GLY A 36 -1.07 -13.67 -34.28
CA GLY A 36 -1.29 -14.62 -33.20
C GLY A 36 -1.05 -14.06 -31.79
N VAL A 37 -1.79 -13.02 -31.39
CA VAL A 37 -1.86 -12.60 -29.99
C VAL A 37 -3.33 -12.54 -29.57
N GLU A 38 -3.67 -13.42 -28.63
CA GLU A 38 -4.86 -13.40 -27.79
C GLU A 38 -5.11 -11.95 -27.32
N ARG A 39 -6.25 -11.37 -27.72
CA ARG A 39 -6.58 -10.00 -27.32
C ARG A 39 -6.67 -9.96 -25.79
N LEU A 40 -5.74 -9.25 -25.15
CA LEU A 40 -5.94 -8.82 -23.77
C LEU A 40 -7.33 -8.15 -23.67
N PRO A 41 -8.16 -8.49 -22.68
CA PRO A 41 -9.40 -7.77 -22.46
C PRO A 41 -9.07 -6.29 -22.23
N THR A 42 -9.66 -5.44 -23.06
CA THR A 42 -9.78 -3.99 -22.87
C THR A 42 -10.28 -3.73 -21.44
N PRO A 43 -9.88 -2.63 -20.77
CA PRO A 43 -10.44 -2.29 -19.46
C PRO A 43 -11.95 -2.28 -19.60
N ALA A 44 -12.63 -3.10 -18.79
CA ALA A 44 -14.07 -3.25 -18.80
C ALA A 44 -14.69 -1.86 -18.74
N THR A 45 -15.15 -1.43 -19.91
CA THR A 45 -16.04 -0.30 -20.07
C THR A 45 -17.28 -0.66 -19.26
N VAL A 46 -17.78 0.30 -18.48
CA VAL A 46 -19.09 0.25 -17.83
C VAL A 46 -20.05 -0.51 -18.74
N GLN A 47 -20.35 -1.77 -18.43
CA GLN A 47 -21.36 -2.49 -19.18
C GLN A 47 -22.69 -1.96 -18.68
N THR A 48 -23.17 -0.88 -19.30
CA THR A 48 -24.59 -0.52 -19.29
C THR A 48 -25.32 -1.53 -20.15
N SER A 49 -25.48 -2.75 -19.66
CA SER A 49 -26.55 -3.59 -20.18
C SER A 49 -27.86 -2.93 -19.77
N ASN A 50 -28.59 -2.36 -20.74
CA ASN A 50 -29.99 -1.94 -20.61
C ASN A 50 -30.90 -3.16 -20.41
N ALA A 51 -30.61 -3.99 -19.41
CA ALA A 51 -31.52 -5.00 -18.92
C ALA A 51 -32.40 -4.29 -17.88
N THR A 52 -33.51 -3.72 -18.35
CA THR A 52 -34.65 -3.42 -17.48
C THR A 52 -35.15 -4.74 -16.91
N LEU A 53 -34.58 -5.15 -15.78
CA LEU A 53 -35.11 -6.20 -14.93
C LEU A 53 -36.43 -5.69 -14.36
N GLU A 54 -37.52 -5.89 -15.11
CA GLU A 54 -38.90 -5.74 -14.63
C GLU A 54 -39.22 -6.88 -13.67
N ALA A 55 -38.63 -6.84 -12.48
CA ALA A 55 -39.17 -7.50 -11.32
C ALA A 55 -39.64 -6.38 -10.38
N HIS A 56 -40.90 -6.46 -9.94
CA HIS A 56 -41.44 -5.61 -8.87
C HIS A 56 -40.69 -5.90 -7.56
N HIS A 57 -39.46 -5.42 -7.48
CA HIS A 57 -38.65 -5.46 -6.27
C HIS A 57 -39.17 -4.38 -5.32
N ASP A 58 -39.15 -4.73 -4.04
CA ASP A 58 -39.53 -3.83 -2.97
C ASP A 58 -38.45 -2.73 -2.83
N GLU A 59 -38.82 -1.49 -3.16
CA GLU A 59 -37.94 -0.32 -3.03
C GLU A 59 -38.09 0.37 -1.66
N SER A 60 -38.74 -0.27 -0.70
CA SER A 60 -38.86 0.23 0.68
C SER A 60 -37.60 0.02 1.50
N ASN A 61 -36.63 -0.75 1.02
CA ASN A 61 -35.37 -0.99 1.71
C ASN A 61 -34.20 -1.23 0.74
N ILE A 62 -32.98 -1.11 1.27
CA ILE A 62 -31.73 -1.41 0.59
C ILE A 62 -30.96 -2.41 1.44
N ARG A 63 -30.69 -3.60 0.88
CA ARG A 63 -29.90 -4.65 1.51
C ARG A 63 -28.44 -4.58 1.04
N VAL A 64 -27.56 -4.32 1.99
CA VAL A 64 -26.14 -4.06 1.79
C VAL A 64 -25.32 -5.24 2.30
N LEU A 65 -24.37 -5.72 1.51
CA LEU A 65 -23.31 -6.63 1.94
C LEU A 65 -21.95 -5.95 1.83
N THR A 66 -21.11 -6.06 2.85
CA THR A 66 -19.67 -5.83 2.73
C THR A 66 -18.86 -7.06 3.10
N PHE A 67 -17.81 -7.35 2.33
CA PHE A 67 -16.97 -8.51 2.59
C PHE A 67 -15.53 -8.37 2.07
N ASN A 68 -14.57 -8.45 2.98
CA ASN A 68 -13.16 -8.63 2.63
C ASN A 68 -12.93 -10.09 2.18
N CYS A 69 -12.51 -10.27 0.92
CA CYS A 69 -12.41 -11.57 0.25
C CYS A 69 -11.05 -12.27 0.40
N TRP A 70 -10.04 -11.57 0.93
CA TRP A 70 -8.65 -12.04 1.03
C TRP A 70 -8.18 -12.72 -0.27
N GLY A 71 -8.19 -11.99 -1.40
CA GLY A 71 -8.01 -12.52 -2.76
C GLY A 71 -6.60 -12.39 -3.37
N LEU A 72 -5.53 -12.39 -2.57
CA LEU A 72 -4.16 -12.18 -3.04
C LEU A 72 -3.65 -13.34 -3.90
N ARG A 73 -3.11 -13.07 -5.10
CA ARG A 73 -2.74 -14.10 -6.10
C ARG A 73 -1.83 -15.21 -5.56
N PHE A 74 -0.83 -14.86 -4.77
CA PHE A 74 0.23 -15.77 -4.32
C PHE A 74 0.23 -16.05 -2.82
N VAL A 75 -0.63 -15.37 -2.05
CA VAL A 75 -0.70 -15.49 -0.59
C VAL A 75 -1.95 -16.24 -0.17
N SER A 76 -3.08 -15.95 -0.82
CA SER A 76 -4.37 -16.51 -0.46
C SER A 76 -4.52 -17.93 -0.98
N GLN A 77 -4.67 -18.87 -0.04
CA GLN A 77 -4.86 -20.28 -0.35
C GLN A 77 -6.26 -20.54 -0.90
N HIS A 78 -6.38 -21.51 -1.82
CA HIS A 78 -7.64 -21.89 -2.46
C HIS A 78 -8.42 -20.72 -3.10
N ARG A 79 -7.74 -19.63 -3.47
CA ARG A 79 -8.34 -18.37 -3.91
C ARG A 79 -9.52 -18.56 -4.87
N LEU A 80 -9.30 -19.21 -6.01
CA LEU A 80 -10.34 -19.37 -7.04
C LEU A 80 -11.59 -20.05 -6.48
N ALA A 81 -11.43 -21.19 -5.80
CA ALA A 81 -12.55 -21.93 -5.21
C ALA A 81 -13.33 -21.09 -4.19
N ARG A 82 -12.63 -20.29 -3.37
CA ARG A 82 -13.26 -19.41 -2.39
C ARG A 82 -13.99 -18.25 -3.06
N ILE A 83 -13.38 -17.57 -4.03
CA ILE A 83 -14.02 -16.48 -4.77
C ILE A 83 -15.27 -16.97 -5.51
N THR A 84 -15.21 -18.16 -6.13
CA THR A 84 -16.40 -18.79 -6.74
C THR A 84 -17.49 -19.04 -5.70
N ALA A 85 -17.15 -19.63 -4.55
CA ALA A 85 -18.12 -19.86 -3.49
C ALA A 85 -18.69 -18.55 -2.90
N ILE A 86 -17.92 -17.47 -2.86
CA ILE A 86 -18.39 -16.14 -2.46
C ILE A 86 -19.42 -15.63 -3.47
N ALA A 87 -19.13 -15.72 -4.76
CA ALA A 87 -20.06 -15.31 -5.82
C ALA A 87 -21.38 -16.11 -5.76
N GLU A 88 -21.30 -17.42 -5.55
CA GLU A 88 -22.48 -18.29 -5.38
C GLU A 88 -23.32 -17.91 -4.16
N ARG A 89 -22.70 -17.52 -3.04
CA ARG A 89 -23.42 -17.09 -1.82
C ARG A 89 -24.11 -15.74 -2.02
N ILE A 90 -23.48 -14.83 -2.76
CA ILE A 90 -24.08 -13.55 -3.13
C ILE A 90 -25.30 -13.79 -4.04
N LEU A 91 -25.14 -14.60 -5.09
CA LEU A 91 -26.20 -14.92 -6.05
C LEU A 91 -27.41 -15.59 -5.38
N ASN A 92 -27.16 -16.55 -4.48
CA ASN A 92 -28.21 -17.36 -3.84
C ASN A 92 -28.76 -16.75 -2.55
N ALA A 93 -28.34 -15.54 -2.18
CA ALA A 93 -28.86 -14.87 -0.99
C ALA A 93 -30.37 -14.67 -1.12
N THR A 94 -31.11 -14.98 -0.05
CA THR A 94 -32.57 -14.76 0.03
C THR A 94 -32.89 -14.01 1.33
N PRO A 95 -33.47 -12.79 1.28
CA PRO A 95 -33.71 -11.98 0.07
C PRO A 95 -32.43 -11.70 -0.74
N ALA A 96 -32.53 -11.19 -1.96
CA ALA A 96 -31.34 -10.81 -2.73
C ALA A 96 -30.65 -9.56 -2.11
N TYR A 97 -29.38 -9.32 -2.45
CA TYR A 97 -28.70 -8.07 -2.11
C TYR A 97 -29.01 -6.99 -3.16
N ASP A 98 -29.06 -5.73 -2.74
CA ASP A 98 -29.20 -4.57 -3.64
C ASP A 98 -27.84 -3.96 -3.98
N VAL A 99 -26.93 -3.97 -3.02
CA VAL A 99 -25.56 -3.48 -3.18
C VAL A 99 -24.58 -4.37 -2.44
N VAL A 100 -23.43 -4.62 -3.06
CA VAL A 100 -22.34 -5.41 -2.50
C VAL A 100 -21.02 -4.67 -2.65
N ALA A 101 -20.29 -4.53 -1.55
CA ALA A 101 -18.96 -3.95 -1.50
C ALA A 101 -17.93 -5.01 -1.13
N LEU A 102 -17.02 -5.34 -2.06
CA LEU A 102 -15.97 -6.33 -1.84
C LEU A 102 -14.60 -5.66 -1.70
N GLN A 103 -13.87 -6.05 -0.65
CA GLN A 103 -12.49 -5.64 -0.42
C GLN A 103 -11.54 -6.82 -0.70
N GLU A 104 -10.28 -6.53 -0.97
CA GLU A 104 -9.25 -7.52 -1.32
C GLU A 104 -9.59 -8.41 -2.52
N LEU A 105 -10.43 -7.94 -3.44
CA LEU A 105 -10.66 -8.59 -4.73
C LEU A 105 -9.62 -8.08 -5.74
N TRP A 106 -8.37 -8.53 -5.57
CA TRP A 106 -7.20 -7.94 -6.22
C TRP A 106 -7.09 -8.20 -7.72
N LEU A 107 -7.60 -9.34 -8.21
CA LEU A 107 -7.45 -9.71 -9.62
C LEU A 107 -8.67 -9.29 -10.43
N LYS A 108 -8.44 -8.68 -11.60
CA LYS A 108 -9.51 -8.38 -12.57
C LYS A 108 -10.30 -9.62 -13.00
N SER A 109 -9.63 -10.77 -13.09
CA SER A 109 -10.28 -12.05 -13.38
C SER A 109 -11.26 -12.46 -12.29
N ASP A 110 -10.90 -12.18 -11.03
CA ASP A 110 -11.71 -12.56 -9.88
C ASP A 110 -12.92 -11.61 -9.76
N HIS A 111 -12.75 -10.32 -10.07
CA HIS A 111 -13.87 -9.39 -10.27
C HIS A 111 -14.81 -9.83 -11.40
N ALA A 112 -14.28 -10.13 -12.58
CA ALA A 112 -15.08 -10.56 -13.73
C ALA A 112 -15.87 -11.84 -13.43
N LEU A 113 -15.27 -12.80 -12.73
CA LEU A 113 -15.94 -14.03 -12.29
C LEU A 113 -17.13 -13.72 -11.39
N VAL A 114 -16.95 -12.85 -10.39
CA VAL A 114 -18.04 -12.45 -9.50
C VAL A 114 -19.13 -11.71 -10.29
N ALA A 115 -18.74 -10.74 -11.13
CA ALA A 115 -19.67 -9.92 -11.92
C ALA A 115 -20.55 -10.77 -12.85
N GLU A 116 -19.95 -11.73 -13.55
CA GLU A 116 -20.67 -12.66 -14.41
C GLU A 116 -21.63 -13.55 -13.62
N ALA A 117 -21.18 -14.08 -12.48
CA ALA A 117 -22.00 -14.96 -11.65
C ALA A 117 -23.23 -14.25 -11.06
N VAL A 118 -23.11 -12.97 -10.67
CA VAL A 118 -24.19 -12.22 -10.01
C VAL A 118 -25.01 -11.35 -10.96
N SER A 119 -24.73 -11.35 -12.27
CA SER A 119 -25.29 -10.38 -13.22
C SER A 119 -26.82 -10.40 -13.31
N SER A 120 -27.47 -11.51 -12.96
CA SER A 120 -28.93 -11.64 -12.95
C SER A 120 -29.61 -10.87 -11.82
N VAL A 121 -28.88 -10.55 -10.74
CA VAL A 121 -29.39 -9.84 -9.56
C VAL A 121 -28.69 -8.50 -9.31
N LEU A 122 -27.41 -8.40 -9.67
CA LEU A 122 -26.56 -7.22 -9.53
C LEU A 122 -25.89 -6.90 -10.87
N PRO A 123 -26.65 -6.43 -11.88
CA PRO A 123 -26.16 -6.22 -13.25
C PRO A 123 -25.09 -5.13 -13.36
N TYR A 124 -25.05 -4.17 -12.45
CA TYR A 124 -24.08 -3.08 -12.49
C TYR A 124 -22.90 -3.38 -11.57
N SER A 125 -21.68 -3.32 -12.11
CA SER A 125 -20.48 -3.52 -11.31
C SER A 125 -19.34 -2.63 -11.77
N THR A 126 -18.42 -2.36 -10.85
CA THR A 126 -17.22 -1.59 -11.14
C THR A 126 -16.05 -2.04 -10.26
N VAL A 127 -14.86 -1.92 -10.81
CA VAL A 127 -13.58 -2.20 -10.14
C VAL A 127 -12.78 -0.91 -10.08
N PHE A 128 -12.11 -0.69 -8.95
CA PHE A 128 -11.33 0.53 -8.73
C PHE A 128 -9.83 0.25 -8.84
N TYR A 129 -9.10 1.25 -9.32
CA TYR A 129 -7.65 1.14 -9.55
C TYR A 129 -6.92 2.18 -8.71
N SER A 130 -5.86 1.73 -8.04
CA SER A 130 -4.93 2.56 -7.29
C SER A 130 -3.59 1.84 -7.16
N GLY A 131 -2.52 2.61 -6.91
CA GLY A 131 -1.17 2.08 -6.73
C GLY A 131 -0.67 1.19 -7.88
N ALA A 132 0.33 0.37 -7.57
CA ALA A 132 0.95 -0.58 -8.48
C ALA A 132 0.16 -1.90 -8.62
N PHE A 133 -0.61 -2.27 -7.60
CA PHE A 133 -1.29 -3.58 -7.52
C PHE A 133 -2.82 -3.50 -7.62
N GLY A 134 -3.39 -2.31 -7.86
CA GLY A 134 -4.84 -2.07 -7.78
C GLY A 134 -5.28 -1.75 -6.35
N SER A 135 -6.52 -1.29 -6.18
CA SER A 135 -7.07 -0.99 -4.84
C SER A 135 -7.63 -2.23 -4.13
N GLY A 136 -7.93 -3.29 -4.88
CA GLY A 136 -8.65 -4.47 -4.37
C GLY A 136 -10.11 -4.19 -4.02
N LEU A 137 -10.66 -3.03 -4.43
CA LEU A 137 -12.04 -2.63 -4.14
C LEU A 137 -12.92 -2.87 -5.37
N SER A 138 -14.08 -3.47 -5.15
CA SER A 138 -15.11 -3.70 -6.16
C SER A 138 -16.49 -3.41 -5.59
N LEU A 139 -17.37 -2.82 -6.41
CA LEU A 139 -18.76 -2.57 -6.07
C LEU A 139 -19.67 -3.26 -7.09
N PHE A 140 -20.77 -3.83 -6.60
CA PHE A 140 -21.84 -4.45 -7.38
C PHE A 140 -23.17 -3.86 -6.92
N SER A 141 -24.08 -3.60 -7.85
CA SER A 141 -25.34 -2.95 -7.56
C SER A 141 -26.45 -3.44 -8.48
N ARG A 142 -27.65 -3.49 -7.93
CA ARG A 142 -28.91 -3.59 -8.65
C ARG A 142 -29.23 -2.28 -9.39
N TYR A 143 -28.79 -1.15 -8.86
CA TYR A 143 -29.06 0.18 -9.39
C TYR A 143 -27.98 0.63 -10.38
N PRO A 144 -28.33 1.41 -11.42
CA PRO A 144 -27.35 1.95 -12.35
C PRO A 144 -26.26 2.76 -11.64
N ILE A 145 -25.00 2.49 -11.98
CA ILE A 145 -23.83 3.26 -11.53
C ILE A 145 -23.59 4.40 -12.53
N GLU A 146 -23.88 5.63 -12.13
CA GLU A 146 -23.75 6.81 -13.00
C GLU A 146 -22.34 7.41 -12.95
N GLN A 147 -21.69 7.34 -11.79
CA GLN A 147 -20.33 7.83 -11.56
C GLN A 147 -19.57 6.83 -10.71
N ALA A 148 -18.28 6.64 -10.99
CA ALA A 148 -17.38 5.83 -10.18
C ALA A 148 -16.01 6.50 -10.11
N GLN A 149 -15.49 6.70 -8.90
CA GLN A 149 -14.20 7.32 -8.67
C GLN A 149 -13.42 6.60 -7.57
N MET A 150 -12.10 6.49 -7.76
CA MET A 150 -11.17 6.10 -6.71
C MET A 150 -10.47 7.35 -6.17
N HIS A 151 -10.44 7.50 -4.85
CA HIS A 151 -9.68 8.52 -4.14
C HIS A 151 -8.61 7.85 -3.27
N PRO A 152 -7.34 7.77 -3.75
CA PRO A 152 -6.23 7.28 -2.95
C PRO A 152 -6.00 8.18 -1.73
N PHE A 153 -5.72 7.60 -0.57
CA PHE A 153 -5.34 8.38 0.61
C PHE A 153 -4.01 9.09 0.38
N ALA A 154 -3.89 10.32 0.87
CA ALA A 154 -2.64 11.06 0.81
C ALA A 154 -1.51 10.37 1.59
N LEU A 155 -1.83 9.51 2.55
CA LEU A 155 -0.85 8.76 3.32
C LEU A 155 -1.35 7.35 3.65
N ALA A 156 -0.73 6.33 3.05
CA ALA A 156 -1.15 4.93 3.16
C ALA A 156 0.04 3.96 3.26
N GLY A 157 0.95 4.21 4.19
CA GLY A 157 2.05 3.30 4.52
C GLY A 157 3.43 3.86 4.18
N ASP A 158 4.44 3.04 4.41
CA ASP A 158 5.85 3.42 4.22
C ASP A 158 6.44 2.61 3.05
N PRO A 159 7.15 3.24 2.09
CA PRO A 159 7.79 2.54 0.97
C PRO A 159 8.84 1.51 1.40
N ILE A 160 9.42 1.64 2.60
CA ILE A 160 10.38 0.68 3.15
C ILE A 160 9.66 -0.54 3.74
N ASP A 161 8.40 -0.43 4.14
CA ASP A 161 7.58 -1.57 4.61
C ASP A 161 7.02 -2.39 3.43
N VAL A 162 7.93 -2.95 2.63
CA VAL A 162 7.60 -3.76 1.44
C VAL A 162 6.76 -4.98 1.80
N LEU A 163 6.98 -5.59 2.97
CA LEU A 163 6.20 -6.73 3.44
C LEU A 163 4.79 -6.32 3.89
N GLY A 164 4.60 -5.08 4.34
CA GLY A 164 3.27 -4.54 4.66
C GLY A 164 2.42 -4.26 3.43
N GLY A 165 3.04 -3.85 2.31
CA GLY A 165 2.37 -3.74 1.01
C GLY A 165 1.39 -2.56 0.85
N ASP A 166 0.89 -1.98 1.95
CA ASP A 166 -0.09 -0.88 1.95
C ASP A 166 0.33 0.31 1.06
N TRP A 167 1.63 0.64 1.06
CA TRP A 167 2.19 1.69 0.21
C TRP A 167 1.98 1.42 -1.29
N PHE A 168 2.18 0.17 -1.71
CA PHE A 168 2.19 -0.22 -3.11
C PHE A 168 0.81 -0.43 -3.70
N VAL A 169 -0.19 -0.75 -2.87
CA VAL A 169 -1.59 -0.90 -3.31
C VAL A 169 -2.30 0.45 -3.40
N GLY A 170 -1.79 1.48 -2.72
CA GLY A 170 -2.40 2.81 -2.71
C GLY A 170 -3.81 2.78 -2.13
N LYS A 171 -3.94 2.41 -0.84
CA LYS A 171 -5.23 2.37 -0.13
C LYS A 171 -5.99 3.69 -0.30
N GLY A 172 -7.31 3.62 -0.27
CA GLY A 172 -8.16 4.80 -0.47
C GLY A 172 -9.64 4.47 -0.39
N VAL A 173 -10.45 5.39 -0.88
CA VAL A 173 -11.91 5.29 -0.90
C VAL A 173 -12.37 5.14 -2.35
N ALA A 174 -13.08 4.06 -2.62
CA ALA A 174 -13.86 3.89 -3.83
C ALA A 174 -15.26 4.45 -3.61
N ALA A 175 -15.74 5.27 -4.53
CA ALA A 175 -17.05 5.91 -4.45
C ALA A 175 -17.81 5.69 -5.75
N ALA A 176 -19.09 5.32 -5.65
CA ALA A 176 -19.99 5.18 -6.77
C ALA A 176 -21.31 5.90 -6.47
N THR A 177 -21.77 6.71 -7.43
CA THR A 177 -23.09 7.32 -7.37
C THR A 177 -24.09 6.42 -8.09
N LEU A 178 -25.09 5.97 -7.35
CA LEU A 178 -26.15 5.07 -7.79
C LEU A 178 -27.43 5.85 -8.08
N SER A 179 -28.16 5.43 -9.11
CA SER A 179 -29.48 5.96 -9.47
C SER A 179 -30.58 5.12 -8.85
N HIS A 180 -31.05 5.50 -7.67
CA HIS A 180 -32.09 4.80 -6.92
C HIS A 180 -33.49 5.34 -7.28
N PRO A 181 -34.50 4.48 -7.55
CA PRO A 181 -35.81 4.92 -8.04
C PRO A 181 -36.59 5.81 -7.06
N VAL A 182 -36.47 5.56 -5.75
CA VAL A 182 -37.13 6.35 -4.68
C VAL A 182 -36.24 7.49 -4.15
N LEU A 183 -35.02 7.17 -3.70
CA LEU A 183 -34.11 8.13 -3.06
C LEU A 183 -33.40 9.10 -4.03
N GLY A 184 -33.50 8.89 -5.35
CA GLY A 184 -32.68 9.59 -6.32
C GLY A 184 -31.22 9.15 -6.23
N HIS A 185 -30.29 10.06 -5.93
CA HIS A 185 -28.87 9.72 -5.89
C HIS A 185 -28.44 9.15 -4.52
N VAL A 186 -27.87 7.95 -4.56
CA VAL A 186 -27.22 7.32 -3.40
C VAL A 186 -25.72 7.20 -3.66
N GLU A 187 -24.90 7.77 -2.77
CA GLU A 187 -23.45 7.59 -2.80
C GLU A 187 -23.08 6.32 -2.01
N LEU A 188 -22.58 5.31 -2.72
CA LEU A 188 -22.01 4.10 -2.13
C LEU A 188 -20.49 4.22 -2.07
N LEU A 189 -19.93 4.27 -0.86
CA LEU A 189 -18.50 4.32 -0.65
C LEU A 189 -17.98 3.05 0.01
N THR A 190 -16.85 2.53 -0.48
CA THR A 190 -16.13 1.43 0.15
C THR A 190 -14.65 1.76 0.32
N SER A 191 -14.05 1.26 1.38
CA SER A 191 -12.62 1.41 1.65
C SER A 191 -12.07 0.14 2.28
N HIS A 192 -10.78 -0.05 2.09
CA HIS A 192 -9.95 -0.93 2.90
C HIS A 192 -8.87 -0.02 3.49
N MET A 193 -9.04 0.40 4.74
CA MET A 193 -8.16 1.40 5.36
C MET A 193 -6.80 0.81 5.77
N PHE A 194 -5.87 1.68 6.16
CA PHE A 194 -4.50 1.31 6.53
C PHE A 194 -4.44 0.28 7.67
N ALA A 195 -3.77 -0.85 7.45
CA ALA A 195 -3.85 -2.01 8.34
C ALA A 195 -2.80 -1.98 9.46
N ARG A 196 -1.60 -1.46 9.20
CA ARG A 196 -0.51 -1.54 10.18
C ARG A 196 -0.80 -0.77 11.46
N GLY A 197 -0.28 -1.32 12.57
CA GLY A 197 -0.34 -0.75 13.90
C GLY A 197 -1.57 -1.16 14.72
N GLY A 198 -2.72 -1.42 14.08
CA GLY A 198 -3.97 -1.68 14.80
C GLY A 198 -4.20 -0.64 15.92
N GLU A 199 -4.56 -1.12 17.10
CA GLU A 199 -4.83 -0.31 18.29
C GLU A 199 -3.56 0.09 19.05
N THR A 200 -2.41 -0.47 18.69
CA THR A 200 -1.13 -0.31 19.43
C THR A 200 -0.01 0.25 18.55
N GLY A 201 -0.39 0.86 17.42
CA GLY A 201 0.55 1.37 16.44
C GLY A 201 1.38 2.52 16.98
N THR A 202 2.54 2.75 16.35
CA THR A 202 3.33 3.96 16.57
C THR A 202 2.50 5.21 16.25
N VAL A 203 2.89 6.37 16.78
CA VAL A 203 2.22 7.65 16.51
C VAL A 203 2.11 7.92 14.99
N LEU A 204 3.14 7.53 14.21
CA LEU A 204 3.12 7.69 12.76
C LEU A 204 2.07 6.80 12.08
N GLN A 205 1.99 5.52 12.47
CA GLN A 205 0.95 4.61 11.98
C GLN A 205 -0.46 5.08 12.36
N GLN A 206 -0.63 5.66 13.55
CA GLN A 206 -1.90 6.26 13.96
C GLN A 206 -2.24 7.48 13.09
N ALA A 207 -1.25 8.33 12.76
CA ALA A 207 -1.44 9.46 11.88
C ALA A 207 -1.91 9.06 10.47
N HIS A 208 -1.37 7.97 9.90
CA HIS A 208 -1.83 7.45 8.61
C HIS A 208 -3.33 7.10 8.64
N ARG A 209 -3.77 6.44 9.72
CA ARG A 209 -5.18 6.08 9.92
C ARG A 209 -6.07 7.30 10.07
N LEU A 210 -5.61 8.31 10.82
CA LEU A 210 -6.37 9.54 11.07
C LEU A 210 -6.45 10.44 9.82
N ILE A 211 -5.40 10.50 9.01
CA ILE A 211 -5.42 11.19 7.71
C ILE A 211 -6.42 10.52 6.77
N GLY A 212 -6.37 9.19 6.65
CA GLY A 212 -7.37 8.47 5.87
C GLY A 212 -8.79 8.67 6.39
N ALA A 213 -8.98 8.70 7.72
CA ALA A 213 -10.27 8.99 8.34
C ALA A 213 -10.78 10.41 8.04
N TRP A 214 -9.90 11.41 8.03
CA TRP A 214 -10.22 12.77 7.61
C TRP A 214 -10.68 12.82 6.16
N GLU A 215 -9.89 12.28 5.24
CA GLU A 215 -10.19 12.28 3.81
C GLU A 215 -11.50 11.53 3.51
N TYR A 216 -11.71 10.39 4.15
CA TYR A 216 -12.93 9.61 4.02
C TYR A 216 -14.15 10.38 4.54
N ALA A 217 -14.05 10.98 5.73
CA ALA A 217 -15.13 11.78 6.29
C ALA A 217 -15.50 12.96 5.40
N GLN A 218 -14.51 13.59 4.75
CA GLN A 218 -14.75 14.71 3.84
C GLN A 218 -15.49 14.28 2.57
N LEU A 219 -15.18 13.11 2.00
CA LEU A 219 -15.93 12.58 0.85
C LEU A 219 -17.38 12.28 1.21
N ILE A 220 -17.61 11.63 2.36
CA ILE A 220 -18.95 11.34 2.88
C ILE A 220 -19.76 12.63 3.06
N ARG A 221 -19.15 13.65 3.69
CA ARG A 221 -19.81 14.95 3.89
C ARG A 221 -20.16 15.63 2.57
N ARG A 222 -19.22 15.68 1.62
CA ARG A 222 -19.47 16.30 0.30
C ARG A 222 -20.62 15.62 -0.43
N ALA A 223 -20.73 14.30 -0.36
CA ALA A 223 -21.87 13.60 -0.95
C ALA A 223 -23.20 14.01 -0.31
N ALA A 224 -23.25 14.10 1.02
CA ALA A 224 -24.44 14.57 1.73
C ALA A 224 -24.76 16.05 1.48
N GLU A 225 -23.74 16.91 1.35
CA GLU A 225 -23.87 18.33 0.98
C GLU A 225 -24.45 18.51 -0.44
N LEU A 226 -24.17 17.57 -1.34
CA LEU A 226 -24.75 17.51 -2.69
C LEU A 226 -26.21 16.99 -2.70
N GLY A 227 -26.80 16.73 -1.54
CA GLY A 227 -28.17 16.23 -1.43
C GLY A 227 -28.31 14.72 -1.67
N ARG A 228 -27.21 13.96 -1.62
CA ARG A 228 -27.23 12.50 -1.80
C ARG A 228 -27.44 11.78 -0.48
N TYR A 229 -28.15 10.66 -0.53
CA TYR A 229 -28.09 9.66 0.54
C TYR A 229 -26.73 8.98 0.51
N VAL A 230 -26.20 8.57 1.66
CA VAL A 230 -24.85 8.03 1.73
C VAL A 230 -24.84 6.69 2.47
N ILE A 231 -24.29 5.67 1.81
CA ILE A 231 -24.03 4.33 2.35
C ILE A 231 -22.52 4.10 2.27
N VAL A 232 -21.93 3.72 3.39
CA VAL A 232 -20.50 3.50 3.55
C VAL A 232 -20.30 2.07 4.03
N ALA A 233 -19.60 1.25 3.26
CA ALA A 233 -19.48 -0.17 3.54
C ALA A 233 -18.04 -0.66 3.28
N GLY A 234 -17.38 -1.27 4.24
CA GLY A 234 -16.01 -1.75 4.02
C GLY A 234 -15.26 -2.19 5.26
N ASP A 235 -13.97 -2.48 5.05
CA ASP A 235 -13.00 -2.83 6.07
C ASP A 235 -12.24 -1.57 6.52
N PHE A 236 -12.55 -1.11 7.73
CA PHE A 236 -11.98 0.11 8.29
C PHE A 236 -10.64 -0.15 8.99
N ASN A 237 -10.24 -1.43 9.11
CA ASN A 237 -9.08 -1.85 9.88
C ASN A 237 -9.06 -1.29 11.32
N ALA A 238 -10.22 -0.87 11.83
CA ALA A 238 -10.36 -0.06 13.04
C ALA A 238 -11.51 -0.62 13.87
N VAL A 239 -11.23 -0.97 15.12
CA VAL A 239 -12.25 -1.45 16.05
C VAL A 239 -13.19 -0.34 16.51
N ASP A 240 -14.32 -0.76 17.06
CA ASP A 240 -15.27 0.16 17.70
C ASP A 240 -14.60 0.95 18.84
N GLY A 241 -14.96 2.22 18.97
CA GLY A 241 -14.34 3.17 19.91
C GLY A 241 -12.89 3.57 19.58
N SER A 242 -12.33 3.16 18.44
CA SER A 242 -11.02 3.65 17.99
C SER A 242 -11.11 5.06 17.41
N ALA A 243 -10.05 5.85 17.59
CA ALA A 243 -9.98 7.23 17.13
C ALA A 243 -10.37 7.45 15.65
N PRO A 244 -9.89 6.66 14.65
CA PRO A 244 -10.27 6.88 13.26
C PRO A 244 -11.76 6.62 12.98
N LEU A 245 -12.36 5.58 13.59
CA LEU A 245 -13.77 5.30 13.40
C LEU A 245 -14.66 6.33 14.12
N GLU A 246 -14.30 6.71 15.35
CA GLU A 246 -14.97 7.80 16.07
C GLU A 246 -14.90 9.11 15.29
N PHE A 247 -13.74 9.40 14.68
CA PHE A 247 -13.56 10.56 13.81
C PHE A 247 -14.50 10.54 12.61
N ILE A 248 -14.56 9.43 11.87
CA ILE A 248 -15.45 9.31 10.70
C ILE A 248 -16.90 9.49 11.12
N ARG A 249 -17.35 8.80 12.18
CA ARG A 249 -18.73 8.87 12.66
C ARG A 249 -19.12 10.28 13.09
N ALA A 250 -18.31 10.92 13.93
CA ALA A 250 -18.59 12.25 14.46
C ALA A 250 -18.43 13.36 13.41
N HIS A 251 -17.37 13.31 12.60
CA HIS A 251 -17.09 14.34 11.61
C HIS A 251 -18.04 14.23 10.42
N ALA A 252 -18.26 13.01 9.91
CA ALA A 252 -19.11 12.77 8.75
C ALA A 252 -20.60 12.66 9.08
N LYS A 253 -20.98 12.67 10.37
CA LYS A 253 -22.36 12.53 10.87
C LYS A 253 -23.03 11.26 10.35
N VAL A 254 -22.30 10.15 10.33
CA VAL A 254 -22.83 8.84 9.92
C VAL A 254 -23.27 8.03 11.13
N GLN A 255 -24.36 7.29 10.95
CA GLN A 255 -24.85 6.31 11.90
C GLN A 255 -24.20 4.95 11.62
N ASP A 256 -23.97 4.17 12.67
CA ASP A 256 -23.49 2.80 12.56
C ASP A 256 -24.69 1.85 12.61
N ALA A 257 -24.89 1.07 11.55
CA ALA A 257 -26.05 0.18 11.44
C ALA A 257 -26.05 -0.92 12.50
N TRP A 258 -24.89 -1.39 12.96
CA TRP A 258 -24.81 -2.36 14.04
C TRP A 258 -25.30 -1.75 15.35
N TRP A 259 -24.86 -0.54 15.67
CA TRP A 259 -25.30 0.16 16.87
C TRP A 259 -26.79 0.49 16.85
N ALA A 260 -27.30 0.96 15.70
CA ALA A 260 -28.70 1.32 15.53
C ALA A 260 -29.64 0.13 15.77
N THR A 261 -29.25 -1.06 15.32
CA THR A 261 -30.09 -2.28 15.40
C THR A 261 -29.95 -3.03 16.73
N HIS A 262 -28.83 -2.87 17.43
CA HIS A 262 -28.55 -3.56 18.70
C HIS A 262 -28.76 -2.67 19.94
N ASN A 263 -29.45 -1.52 19.78
CA ASN A 263 -29.77 -0.55 20.84
C ASN A 263 -28.55 -0.13 21.69
N LEU A 264 -27.38 -0.06 21.06
CA LEU A 264 -26.14 0.32 21.75
C LEU A 264 -26.12 1.84 21.96
N SER A 265 -26.39 2.26 23.19
CA SER A 265 -26.51 3.66 23.57
C SER A 265 -25.22 4.15 24.23
N SER A 266 -24.29 4.69 23.44
CA SER A 266 -23.01 5.36 23.79
C SER A 266 -21.73 4.52 23.64
N PRO A 267 -20.61 5.11 23.14
CA PRO A 267 -19.27 4.61 23.47
C PRO A 267 -19.03 4.98 24.93
N ALA A 268 -19.58 4.18 25.85
CA ALA A 268 -19.24 4.32 27.25
C ALA A 268 -17.77 3.92 27.39
N VAL A 269 -16.89 4.93 27.37
CA VAL A 269 -15.43 4.83 27.50
C VAL A 269 -14.77 4.33 26.19
N PRO A 270 -13.59 4.85 25.76
CA PRO A 270 -12.75 4.06 24.87
C PRO A 270 -12.68 2.66 25.45
N ILE A 271 -12.68 1.66 24.60
CA ILE A 271 -12.66 0.26 24.98
C ILE A 271 -11.33 -0.11 25.72
N VAL A 272 -11.09 0.45 26.89
CA VAL A 272 -10.96 -0.36 28.08
C VAL A 272 -12.39 -0.65 28.50
N PHE A 273 -13.03 -1.62 27.83
CA PHE A 273 -14.34 -2.14 28.26
C PHE A 273 -14.30 -2.34 29.78
N PRO A 274 -15.41 -2.10 30.50
CA PRO A 274 -15.52 -2.46 31.90
C PRO A 274 -14.97 -3.87 32.10
N ILE A 275 -14.26 -4.11 33.20
CA ILE A 275 -13.98 -5.47 33.68
C ILE A 275 -15.30 -6.23 33.55
N PRO A 276 -15.36 -7.37 32.83
CA PRO A 276 -16.60 -8.12 32.76
C PRO A 276 -16.98 -8.46 34.20
N LYS A 277 -18.08 -7.88 34.71
CA LYS A 277 -18.88 -8.59 35.70
C LYS A 277 -19.25 -9.88 34.99
N GLN A 278 -18.80 -11.02 35.51
CA GLN A 278 -19.09 -12.39 35.05
C GLN A 278 -20.02 -12.45 33.83
N GLY A 279 -19.44 -12.54 32.61
CA GLY A 279 -20.22 -12.50 31.37
C GLY A 279 -19.47 -11.93 30.17
N ALA A 280 -18.19 -12.29 29.97
CA ALA A 280 -17.61 -12.21 28.63
C ALA A 280 -18.50 -13.04 27.68
N ALA A 281 -18.54 -12.71 26.38
CA ALA A 281 -19.18 -13.56 25.37
C ALA A 281 -18.86 -15.03 25.70
N THR A 282 -19.90 -15.80 26.01
CA THR A 282 -19.75 -17.15 26.61
C THR A 282 -19.11 -18.13 25.62
N SER A 283 -19.06 -17.75 24.34
CA SER A 283 -18.39 -18.45 23.24
C SER A 283 -18.01 -17.47 22.12
N ALA A 284 -17.15 -17.90 21.20
CA ALA A 284 -16.82 -17.13 20.00
C ALA A 284 -18.03 -16.89 19.10
N LEU A 285 -19.04 -17.76 19.14
CA LEU A 285 -20.30 -17.57 18.42
C LEU A 285 -21.11 -16.41 19.02
N ALA A 286 -21.18 -16.33 20.35
CA ALA A 286 -21.81 -15.20 21.04
C ALA A 286 -21.10 -13.87 20.70
N ALA A 287 -19.77 -13.87 20.62
CA ALA A 287 -19.01 -12.67 20.24
C ALA A 287 -19.35 -12.18 18.81
N ILE A 288 -19.59 -13.10 17.88
CA ILE A 288 -20.06 -12.75 16.52
C ILE A 288 -21.46 -12.12 16.57
N HIS A 289 -22.41 -12.74 17.28
CA HIS A 289 -23.80 -12.28 17.31
C HIS A 289 -24.01 -11.01 18.15
N GLU A 290 -23.30 -10.86 19.27
CA GLU A 290 -23.51 -9.76 20.22
C GLU A 290 -22.62 -8.55 19.91
N HIS A 291 -21.42 -8.77 19.37
CA HIS A 291 -20.42 -7.72 19.16
C HIS A 291 -20.07 -7.49 17.70
N GLY A 292 -20.61 -8.29 16.78
CA GLY A 292 -20.34 -8.16 15.35
C GLY A 292 -18.89 -8.46 15.01
N VAL A 293 -18.29 -9.47 15.65
CA VAL A 293 -16.92 -9.89 15.32
C VAL A 293 -16.84 -10.36 13.88
N THR A 294 -15.98 -9.72 13.08
CA THR A 294 -15.77 -10.01 11.65
C THR A 294 -14.38 -10.57 11.36
N ALA A 295 -13.37 -10.21 12.16
CA ALA A 295 -11.99 -10.65 11.97
C ALA A 295 -11.41 -11.27 13.24
N ASP A 296 -10.30 -12.00 13.10
CA ASP A 296 -9.56 -12.62 14.21
C ASP A 296 -10.40 -13.53 15.12
N SER A 297 -11.52 -14.06 14.62
CA SER A 297 -12.38 -14.96 15.38
C SER A 297 -11.72 -16.34 15.54
N PRO A 298 -11.81 -16.99 16.72
CA PRO A 298 -11.40 -18.38 16.87
C PRO A 298 -12.17 -19.38 15.96
N LEU A 299 -13.34 -19.00 15.45
CA LEU A 299 -14.15 -19.86 14.57
C LEU A 299 -13.65 -19.83 13.11
N ASN A 300 -13.00 -18.75 12.70
CA ASN A 300 -12.46 -18.60 11.36
C ASN A 300 -11.19 -19.46 11.21
N SER A 301 -11.14 -20.29 10.16
CA SER A 301 -10.02 -21.23 9.95
C SER A 301 -8.67 -20.55 9.73
N TRP A 302 -8.66 -19.30 9.28
CA TRP A 302 -7.46 -18.55 8.93
C TRP A 302 -6.88 -17.79 10.11
N SER A 303 -7.65 -17.51 11.15
CA SER A 303 -7.16 -16.91 12.42
C SER A 303 -7.02 -17.94 13.54
N ALA A 304 -7.73 -19.08 13.47
CA ALA A 304 -7.65 -20.14 14.47
C ALA A 304 -6.20 -20.59 14.72
N GLY A 305 -5.79 -20.58 15.99
CA GLY A 305 -4.45 -21.01 16.42
C GLY A 305 -3.32 -20.01 16.15
N LYS A 306 -3.59 -18.85 15.54
CA LYS A 306 -2.60 -17.78 15.42
C LYS A 306 -2.42 -17.03 16.75
N PRO A 307 -1.22 -16.46 17.01
CA PRO A 307 -1.02 -15.57 18.15
C PRO A 307 -1.73 -14.23 17.88
N LEU A 308 -2.94 -14.08 18.41
CA LEU A 308 -3.74 -12.86 18.28
C LEU A 308 -3.33 -11.80 19.31
N ASP A 309 -3.55 -10.53 18.99
CA ASP A 309 -3.27 -9.42 19.91
C ASP A 309 -4.20 -9.43 21.14
N ALA A 310 -3.93 -8.52 22.09
CA ALA A 310 -4.65 -8.47 23.35
C ALA A 310 -6.14 -8.13 23.19
N VAL A 311 -6.51 -7.30 22.22
CA VAL A 311 -7.90 -6.91 21.96
C VAL A 311 -8.65 -8.11 21.38
N ALA A 312 -8.11 -8.73 20.32
CA ALA A 312 -8.72 -9.91 19.71
C ALA A 312 -8.86 -11.08 20.72
N ARG A 313 -7.84 -11.34 21.54
CA ARG A 313 -7.93 -12.40 22.57
C ARG A 313 -8.96 -12.08 23.66
N ARG A 314 -9.10 -10.82 24.04
CA ARG A 314 -10.05 -10.39 25.08
C ARG A 314 -11.50 -10.47 24.61
N HIS A 315 -11.75 -10.17 23.33
CA HIS A 315 -13.09 -10.08 22.75
C HIS A 315 -13.48 -11.25 21.84
N LEU A 316 -12.62 -12.27 21.74
CA LEU A 316 -12.79 -13.42 20.85
C LEU A 316 -12.91 -13.01 19.38
N GLY A 317 -12.16 -11.97 19.00
CA GLY A 317 -12.04 -11.40 17.66
C GLY A 317 -12.22 -9.88 17.67
N LYS A 318 -12.35 -9.29 16.47
CA LYS A 318 -12.51 -7.85 16.25
C LYS A 318 -13.65 -7.58 15.27
N ARG A 319 -14.37 -6.49 15.47
CA ARG A 319 -15.24 -5.90 14.44
C ARG A 319 -14.41 -4.89 13.67
N LEU A 320 -14.09 -5.18 12.41
CA LEU A 320 -13.31 -4.30 11.53
C LEU A 320 -14.11 -3.85 10.30
N ASP A 321 -15.18 -4.58 9.98
CA ASP A 321 -16.03 -4.35 8.82
C ASP A 321 -17.34 -3.69 9.26
N TYR A 322 -17.76 -2.65 8.53
CA TYR A 322 -18.88 -1.79 8.94
C TYR A 322 -19.77 -1.44 7.76
N VAL A 323 -21.05 -1.24 8.05
CA VAL A 323 -21.97 -0.46 7.21
C VAL A 323 -22.43 0.75 8.01
N LEU A 324 -22.06 1.94 7.53
CA LEU A 324 -22.45 3.23 8.08
C LEU A 324 -23.36 3.93 7.08
N TYR A 325 -24.27 4.77 7.55
CA TYR A 325 -25.22 5.45 6.68
C TYR A 325 -25.61 6.83 7.19
N ARG A 326 -26.11 7.66 6.28
CA ARG A 326 -26.78 8.93 6.61
C ARG A 326 -27.64 9.46 5.47
N GLY A 327 -28.59 10.31 5.83
CA GLY A 327 -29.31 11.15 4.86
C GLY A 327 -28.51 12.39 4.42
N PRO A 328 -29.04 13.11 3.42
CA PRO A 328 -28.47 14.37 2.94
C PRO A 328 -28.51 15.49 4.00
N ASP A 329 -27.71 16.55 3.81
CA ASP A 329 -27.75 17.74 4.68
C ASP A 329 -29.00 18.61 4.42
N ALA A 330 -29.52 18.59 3.19
CA ALA A 330 -30.79 19.22 2.85
C ALA A 330 -31.97 18.43 3.44
N ARG A 331 -33.15 19.07 3.56
CA ARG A 331 -34.36 18.40 4.04
C ARG A 331 -34.68 17.22 3.13
N ALA A 332 -34.52 16.01 3.67
CA ALA A 332 -34.80 14.76 2.98
C ALA A 332 -36.30 14.49 2.96
N GLU A 333 -36.78 13.86 1.88
CA GLU A 333 -38.15 13.31 1.82
C GLU A 333 -38.26 11.99 2.57
N TYR A 334 -37.17 11.23 2.61
CA TYR A 334 -37.06 9.96 3.30
C TYR A 334 -35.89 9.95 4.28
N ASP A 335 -36.02 9.18 5.35
CA ASP A 335 -34.96 8.81 6.27
C ASP A 335 -34.51 7.38 5.99
N LEU A 336 -33.20 7.14 6.07
CA LEU A 336 -32.65 5.78 6.12
C LEU A 336 -32.64 5.32 7.57
N VAL A 337 -33.18 4.13 7.82
CA VAL A 337 -33.22 3.51 9.15
C VAL A 337 -32.68 2.09 9.05
N ALA A 338 -31.60 1.78 9.78
CA ALA A 338 -31.14 0.39 9.85
C ALA A 338 -32.11 -0.45 10.68
N SER A 339 -32.71 -1.48 10.06
CA SER A 339 -33.65 -2.39 10.73
C SER A 339 -33.03 -3.73 11.10
N GLU A 340 -32.03 -4.18 10.34
CA GLU A 340 -31.26 -5.40 10.65
C GLU A 340 -29.77 -5.21 10.35
N ALA A 341 -28.91 -5.76 11.21
CA ALA A 341 -27.49 -5.92 10.96
C ALA A 341 -27.03 -7.29 11.48
N LYS A 342 -26.28 -8.05 10.68
CA LYS A 342 -25.75 -9.35 11.10
C LYS A 342 -24.43 -9.70 10.43
N VAL A 343 -23.63 -10.52 11.13
CA VAL A 343 -22.44 -11.14 10.55
C VAL A 343 -22.85 -12.39 9.80
N VAL A 344 -22.37 -12.53 8.56
CA VAL A 344 -22.69 -13.61 7.62
C VAL A 344 -21.43 -14.28 7.09
N MET A 345 -21.58 -15.37 6.32
CA MET A 345 -20.45 -16.10 5.72
C MET A 345 -19.46 -16.65 6.76
N THR A 346 -19.96 -17.08 7.91
CA THR A 346 -19.17 -17.61 9.03
C THR A 346 -18.84 -19.09 8.88
N GLU A 347 -19.53 -19.77 7.97
CA GLU A 347 -19.39 -21.18 7.67
C GLU A 347 -18.08 -21.52 6.95
N ARG A 348 -17.64 -22.76 7.15
CA ARG A 348 -16.53 -23.35 6.41
C ARG A 348 -17.05 -23.99 5.14
N MET A 349 -16.27 -23.91 4.06
CA MET A 349 -16.51 -24.64 2.83
C MET A 349 -16.50 -26.15 3.13
N PRO A 350 -17.59 -26.89 2.83
CA PRO A 350 -17.67 -28.32 3.13
C PRO A 350 -16.52 -29.14 2.54
N ASP A 351 -16.14 -28.86 1.30
CA ASP A 351 -15.13 -29.63 0.57
C ASP A 351 -13.69 -29.37 1.05
N LEU A 352 -13.42 -28.17 1.56
CA LEU A 352 -12.07 -27.73 1.92
C LEU A 352 -11.85 -27.60 3.44
N GLY A 353 -12.93 -27.54 4.24
CA GLY A 353 -12.87 -27.35 5.69
C GLY A 353 -12.36 -25.96 6.12
N VAL A 354 -12.30 -24.99 5.20
CA VAL A 354 -11.78 -23.63 5.44
C VAL A 354 -12.88 -22.57 5.29
N SER A 355 -12.76 -21.47 6.03
CA SER A 355 -13.59 -20.27 5.87
C SER A 355 -13.36 -19.61 4.51
N LEU A 356 -14.36 -18.90 3.99
CA LEU A 356 -14.27 -18.20 2.69
C LEU A 356 -13.15 -17.17 2.63
N SER A 357 -13.00 -16.42 3.71
CA SER A 357 -12.01 -15.38 3.88
C SER A 357 -11.51 -15.43 5.33
N ASP A 358 -10.43 -14.72 5.62
CA ASP A 358 -9.99 -14.48 7.00
C ASP A 358 -10.87 -13.45 7.74
N HIS A 359 -11.78 -12.80 7.02
CA HIS A 359 -12.91 -12.05 7.55
C HIS A 359 -14.24 -12.80 7.37
N PHE A 360 -15.26 -12.38 8.13
CA PHE A 360 -16.67 -12.68 7.93
C PHE A 360 -17.39 -11.48 7.30
N GLY A 361 -18.50 -11.72 6.62
CA GLY A 361 -19.28 -10.66 5.95
C GLY A 361 -20.17 -9.91 6.92
N VAL A 362 -20.52 -8.66 6.57
CA VAL A 362 -21.54 -7.88 7.29
C VAL A 362 -22.68 -7.58 6.34
N GLU A 363 -23.88 -7.99 6.74
CA GLU A 363 -25.13 -7.71 6.05
C GLU A 363 -25.96 -6.71 6.85
N VAL A 364 -26.53 -5.73 6.16
CA VAL A 364 -27.41 -4.72 6.74
C VAL A 364 -28.63 -4.49 5.86
N VAL A 365 -29.79 -4.29 6.49
CA VAL A 365 -31.01 -3.82 5.83
C VAL A 365 -31.27 -2.39 6.27
N LEU A 366 -31.35 -1.47 5.30
CA LEU A 366 -31.70 -0.07 5.50
C LEU A 366 -33.10 0.18 4.96
N GLU A 367 -34.05 0.43 5.84
CA GLU A 367 -35.41 0.84 5.48
C GLU A 367 -35.45 2.30 5.04
N ILE A 368 -36.30 2.59 4.06
CA ILE A 368 -36.59 3.90 3.52
C ILE A 368 -37.93 4.35 4.09
N ALA A 369 -37.88 5.17 5.15
CA ALA A 369 -39.06 5.66 5.85
C ALA A 369 -39.38 7.11 5.43
N PRO A 370 -40.64 7.54 5.34
CA PRO A 370 -40.97 8.94 5.11
C PRO A 370 -40.41 9.86 6.21
N ALA A 371 -39.69 10.89 5.81
CA ALA A 371 -39.08 11.82 6.75
C ALA A 371 -40.14 12.63 7.50
N GLY A 372 -40.01 12.72 8.82
CA GLY A 372 -40.91 13.53 9.67
C GLY A 372 -42.19 12.85 10.14
N VAL A 373 -42.44 11.58 9.80
CA VAL A 373 -43.42 10.76 10.51
C VAL A 373 -42.73 10.15 11.73
N SER A 374 -42.69 10.91 12.83
CA SER A 374 -42.45 10.28 14.12
C SER A 374 -43.57 9.26 14.33
N THR A 375 -43.23 7.98 14.41
CA THR A 375 -44.12 6.96 14.98
C THR A 375 -44.34 7.30 16.45
N GLN A 376 -45.20 8.29 16.71
CA GLN A 376 -45.83 8.46 18.00
C GLN A 376 -46.79 7.28 18.16
N SER A 377 -46.27 6.18 18.70
CA SER A 377 -47.11 5.29 19.50
C SER A 377 -47.67 6.16 20.62
N SER A 378 -48.95 6.46 20.53
CA SER A 378 -49.75 7.16 21.53
C SER A 378 -49.83 6.31 22.80
N ASP A 379 -48.78 6.35 23.61
CA ASP A 379 -48.85 6.15 25.06
C ASP A 379 -48.16 7.34 25.70
N GLU A 380 -48.99 8.21 26.28
CA GLU A 380 -48.63 9.44 26.96
C GLU A 380 -47.88 9.10 28.26
N ILE A 381 -46.58 8.81 28.14
CA ILE A 381 -45.64 8.80 29.27
C ILE A 381 -44.92 10.14 29.23
N LEU A 382 -45.08 10.92 30.31
CA LEU A 382 -44.37 12.18 30.58
C LEU A 382 -42.92 12.12 30.03
N PRO A 383 -42.44 13.18 29.35
CA PRO A 383 -41.07 13.19 28.88
C PRO A 383 -40.16 12.96 30.09
N PRO A 384 -39.30 11.92 30.08
CA PRO A 384 -38.32 11.78 31.14
C PRO A 384 -37.51 13.08 31.18
N LEU A 385 -37.29 13.60 32.39
CA LEU A 385 -36.34 14.69 32.64
C LEU A 385 -35.11 14.47 31.76
N PRO A 386 -34.53 15.51 31.11
CA PRO A 386 -33.39 15.34 30.24
C PRO A 386 -32.25 14.72 31.06
N ILE A 387 -32.11 13.41 30.94
CA ILE A 387 -30.93 12.69 31.39
C ILE A 387 -29.84 13.27 30.49
N PRO A 388 -28.83 13.98 31.05
CA PRO A 388 -27.74 14.47 30.22
C PRO A 388 -27.19 13.26 29.45
N PRO A 389 -27.04 13.35 28.12
CA PRO A 389 -26.56 12.22 27.34
C PRO A 389 -25.23 11.74 27.96
N PRO A 390 -25.03 10.42 28.13
CA PRO A 390 -23.73 9.90 28.55
C PRO A 390 -22.69 10.46 27.60
N VAL A 391 -21.74 11.24 28.14
CA VAL A 391 -20.86 12.19 27.44
C VAL A 391 -20.35 11.62 26.12
N SER A 392 -21.09 11.84 25.03
CA SER A 392 -20.60 11.61 23.69
C SER A 392 -19.47 12.62 23.50
N ARG A 393 -18.26 12.14 23.16
CA ARG A 393 -17.12 13.04 22.92
C ARG A 393 -17.58 14.06 21.88
N THR A 394 -17.51 15.34 22.24
CA THR A 394 -17.94 16.39 21.32
C THR A 394 -17.05 16.34 20.07
N ARG A 395 -17.61 16.71 18.91
CA ARG A 395 -16.83 16.82 17.67
C ARG A 395 -15.55 17.66 17.86
N ALA A 396 -15.62 18.70 18.70
CA ALA A 396 -14.48 19.53 19.07
C ALA A 396 -13.39 18.75 19.81
N LEU A 397 -13.74 17.89 20.77
CA LEU A 397 -12.78 17.06 21.50
C LEU A 397 -12.11 16.03 20.58
N ILE A 398 -12.87 15.37 19.71
CA ILE A 398 -12.35 14.40 18.74
C ILE A 398 -11.36 15.08 17.77
N LEU A 399 -11.70 16.29 17.30
CA LEU A 399 -10.82 17.08 16.45
C LEU A 399 -9.54 17.49 17.18
N HIS A 400 -9.65 17.92 18.44
CA HIS A 400 -8.51 18.27 19.27
C HIS A 400 -7.54 17.09 19.49
N ASP A 401 -8.07 15.94 19.88
CA ASP A 401 -7.27 14.71 20.10
C ASP A 401 -6.59 14.27 18.80
N THR A 402 -7.29 14.37 17.68
CA THR A 402 -6.74 14.05 16.35
C THR A 402 -5.60 14.98 15.98
N LEU A 403 -5.78 16.30 16.13
CA LEU A 403 -4.74 17.29 15.90
C LEU A 403 -3.51 17.03 16.79
N HIS A 404 -3.72 16.67 18.06
CA HIS A 404 -2.63 16.34 18.97
C HIS A 404 -1.79 15.15 18.46
N VAL A 405 -2.43 14.08 17.97
CA VAL A 405 -1.71 12.93 17.36
C VAL A 405 -0.97 13.35 16.08
N LEU A 406 -1.59 14.15 15.22
CA LEU A 406 -0.96 14.60 13.97
C LEU A 406 0.26 15.51 14.24
N HIS A 407 0.17 16.44 15.19
CA HIS A 407 1.33 17.24 15.60
C HIS A 407 2.45 16.38 16.20
N ALA A 408 2.11 15.35 17.00
CA ALA A 408 3.09 14.42 17.53
C ALA A 408 3.74 13.53 16.45
N ALA A 409 3.07 13.32 15.32
CA ALA A 409 3.60 12.55 14.20
C ALA A 409 4.68 13.29 13.41
N ILE A 410 4.68 14.64 13.40
CA ILE A 410 5.71 15.44 12.72
C ILE A 410 7.13 15.15 13.23
N PRO A 411 7.45 15.27 14.55
CA PRO A 411 8.78 14.93 15.04
C PRO A 411 9.10 13.43 14.87
N ALA A 412 8.09 12.55 14.95
CA ALA A 412 8.28 11.12 14.67
C ALA A 412 8.70 10.85 13.22
N SER A 413 8.10 11.54 12.25
CA SER A 413 8.47 11.49 10.84
C SER A 413 9.89 12.01 10.60
N TYR A 414 10.30 13.10 11.27
CA TYR A 414 11.69 13.58 11.21
C TYR A 414 12.67 12.54 11.76
N ALA A 415 12.34 11.88 12.88
CA ALA A 415 13.17 10.83 13.45
C ALA A 415 13.30 9.63 12.50
N ALA A 416 12.19 9.16 11.91
CA ALA A 416 12.19 8.07 10.93
C ALA A 416 13.01 8.43 9.67
N SER A 417 12.78 9.62 9.12
CA SER A 417 13.53 10.15 7.96
C SER A 417 15.04 10.22 8.24
N THR A 418 15.42 10.66 9.44
CA THR A 418 16.82 10.73 9.87
C THR A 418 17.43 9.35 10.04
N ALA A 419 16.67 8.38 10.56
CA ALA A 419 17.12 7.00 10.65
C ALA A 419 17.37 6.40 9.25
N TYR A 420 16.50 6.67 8.27
CA TYR A 420 16.71 6.25 6.89
C TYR A 420 17.94 6.90 6.26
N LEU A 421 18.11 8.22 6.44
CA LEU A 421 19.27 8.95 5.94
C LEU A 421 20.59 8.42 6.54
N THR A 422 20.65 8.28 7.86
CA THR A 422 21.87 7.81 8.55
C THR A 422 22.23 6.38 8.14
N THR A 423 21.23 5.50 8.04
CA THR A 423 21.42 4.12 7.58
C THR A 423 21.83 4.08 6.09
N GLY A 424 21.21 4.88 5.23
CA GLY A 424 21.57 4.99 3.82
C GLY A 424 22.99 5.50 3.60
N ILE A 425 23.41 6.51 4.37
CA ILE A 425 24.79 7.02 4.38
C ILE A 425 25.77 5.93 4.87
N ALA A 426 25.41 5.19 5.92
CA ALA A 426 26.23 4.09 6.42
C ALA A 426 26.39 2.96 5.38
N CYS A 427 25.34 2.63 4.61
CA CYS A 427 25.42 1.71 3.49
C CYS A 427 26.37 2.23 2.40
N ALA A 428 26.33 3.53 2.07
CA ALA A 428 27.24 4.14 1.09
C ALA A 428 28.71 4.08 1.55
N PHE A 429 29.00 4.40 2.82
CA PHE A 429 30.35 4.26 3.37
C PHE A 429 30.82 2.80 3.40
N SER A 430 29.92 1.87 3.74
CA SER A 430 30.20 0.43 3.73
C SER A 430 30.50 -0.07 2.32
N LEU A 431 29.82 0.45 1.30
CA LEU A 431 30.08 0.13 -0.11
C LEU A 431 31.46 0.63 -0.56
N VAL A 432 31.86 1.85 -0.16
CA VAL A 432 33.21 2.38 -0.42
C VAL A 432 34.27 1.54 0.28
N ALA A 433 34.05 1.19 1.56
CA ALA A 433 34.96 0.34 2.31
C ALA A 433 35.10 -1.05 1.67
N LEU A 434 34.00 -1.64 1.20
CA LEU A 434 33.99 -2.92 0.49
C LEU A 434 34.78 -2.85 -0.82
N ALA A 435 34.62 -1.77 -1.59
CA ALA A 435 35.36 -1.56 -2.84
C ALA A 435 36.88 -1.39 -2.60
N VAL A 436 37.26 -0.63 -1.57
CA VAL A 436 38.67 -0.47 -1.16
C VAL A 436 39.26 -1.80 -0.70
N ALA A 437 38.53 -2.56 0.13
CA ALA A 437 38.96 -3.88 0.60
C ALA A 437 39.13 -4.87 -0.56
N ALA A 438 38.18 -4.91 -1.51
CA ALA A 438 38.28 -5.74 -2.71
C ALA A 438 39.52 -5.38 -3.56
N GLY A 439 39.77 -4.08 -3.75
CA GLY A 439 40.97 -3.58 -4.44
C GLY A 439 42.28 -3.98 -3.73
N ALA A 440 42.30 -3.94 -2.39
CA ALA A 440 43.46 -4.32 -1.58
C ALA A 440 43.79 -5.83 -1.66
N VAL A 441 42.79 -6.69 -1.85
CA VAL A 441 42.96 -8.15 -2.02
C VAL A 441 43.34 -8.52 -3.47
N GLY A 442 43.58 -7.53 -4.34
CA GLY A 442 43.99 -7.74 -5.73
C GLY A 442 42.83 -8.10 -6.66
N TRP A 443 41.60 -7.79 -6.24
CA TRP A 443 40.38 -7.98 -7.02
C TRP A 443 40.05 -6.67 -7.75
N GLY A 444 40.52 -6.56 -8.99
CA GLY A 444 40.19 -5.45 -9.88
C GLY A 444 40.36 -5.87 -11.34
N PRO A 445 39.74 -5.17 -12.32
CA PRO A 445 39.85 -5.50 -13.74
C PRO A 445 41.30 -5.50 -14.27
N ASN A 446 42.24 -4.93 -13.51
CA ASN A 446 43.68 -4.92 -13.79
C ASN A 446 44.50 -5.95 -12.99
N ALA A 447 43.86 -6.95 -12.35
CA ALA A 447 44.55 -8.05 -11.71
C ALA A 447 45.30 -8.86 -12.78
N LYS A 448 46.58 -8.54 -12.98
CA LYS A 448 47.47 -9.19 -13.92
C LYS A 448 47.44 -10.70 -13.66
N ARG A 449 46.76 -11.45 -14.52
CA ARG A 449 46.84 -12.91 -14.60
C ARG A 449 48.31 -13.27 -14.86
N TYR A 450 49.06 -13.57 -13.81
CA TYR A 450 50.39 -14.15 -13.95
C TYR A 450 50.21 -15.61 -14.38
N ARG A 451 50.11 -15.84 -15.68
CA ARG A 451 50.32 -17.19 -16.24
C ARG A 451 51.78 -17.54 -15.98
N ALA A 452 52.01 -18.49 -15.07
CA ALA A 452 53.34 -19.07 -14.87
C ALA A 452 53.83 -19.67 -16.19
N ARG A 453 54.87 -19.05 -16.77
CA ARG A 453 55.62 -19.61 -17.89
C ARG A 453 56.46 -20.73 -17.31
N VAL A 454 56.03 -21.98 -17.51
CA VAL A 454 56.85 -23.16 -17.19
C VAL A 454 58.08 -23.12 -18.10
N GLY A 455 59.24 -22.84 -17.52
CA GLY A 455 60.52 -22.93 -18.20
C GLY A 455 60.83 -24.39 -18.50
N ARG A 456 61.03 -24.71 -19.78
CA ARG A 456 61.62 -25.99 -20.21
C ARG A 456 63.11 -25.73 -20.44
N SER A 457 63.92 -26.49 -19.72
CA SER A 457 65.37 -26.43 -19.67
C SER A 457 66.05 -26.71 -21.01
N ASP A 458 67.24 -26.15 -21.14
CA ASP A 458 68.19 -26.24 -22.24
C ASP A 458 68.47 -27.66 -22.74
N SER A 459 68.63 -27.78 -24.07
CA SER A 459 69.57 -28.74 -24.65
C SER A 459 70.24 -28.08 -25.87
N ALA A 460 71.57 -28.13 -25.85
CA ALA A 460 72.45 -27.45 -26.78
C ALA A 460 72.47 -28.09 -28.18
N SER A 461 72.70 -27.22 -29.16
CA SER A 461 73.04 -27.47 -30.58
C SER A 461 74.34 -28.31 -30.74
N PRO A 462 74.68 -28.89 -31.93
CA PRO A 462 75.04 -28.04 -33.09
C PRO A 462 74.82 -28.59 -34.53
N VAL A 463 74.70 -27.63 -35.47
CA VAL A 463 75.21 -27.62 -36.87
C VAL A 463 74.68 -28.65 -37.88
N ARG A 464 74.03 -28.19 -38.97
CA ARG A 464 74.60 -28.19 -40.35
C ARG A 464 73.66 -27.50 -41.35
N ALA A 465 74.28 -26.77 -42.27
CA ALA A 465 73.73 -25.92 -43.31
C ALA A 465 72.88 -26.65 -44.37
N GLU A 466 71.87 -25.96 -44.92
CA GLU A 466 71.68 -25.94 -46.37
C GLU A 466 70.84 -24.75 -46.89
N ARG A 467 71.18 -24.37 -48.13
CA ARG A 467 70.76 -23.24 -48.94
C ARG A 467 69.31 -23.35 -49.44
N LYS A 468 68.66 -22.19 -49.68
CA LYS A 468 68.08 -21.72 -50.97
C LYS A 468 67.27 -20.44 -50.74
N ARG A 469 67.75 -19.28 -51.23
CA ARG A 469 67.29 -18.55 -52.43
C ARG A 469 65.75 -18.35 -52.47
N ALA A 470 65.25 -17.16 -52.13
CA ALA A 470 65.15 -15.93 -52.93
C ALA A 470 63.80 -15.80 -53.65
N ARG A 471 63.01 -14.78 -53.30
CA ARG A 471 62.41 -13.88 -54.29
C ARG A 471 61.93 -12.58 -53.62
N ALA A 472 62.50 -11.49 -54.10
CA ALA A 472 62.13 -10.12 -53.82
C ALA A 472 60.89 -9.71 -54.62
N TYR A 473 60.16 -8.73 -54.11
CA TYR A 473 59.62 -7.64 -54.93
C TYR A 473 59.81 -6.32 -54.18
N THR A 474 60.79 -5.56 -54.66
CA THR A 474 60.99 -4.11 -54.55
C THR A 474 59.82 -3.39 -55.26
N THR A 475 59.35 -2.18 -54.97
CA THR A 475 59.97 -0.83 -54.81
C THR A 475 58.77 0.19 -54.75
N PRO A 476 58.93 1.53 -54.67
CA PRO A 476 59.79 2.39 -53.83
C PRO A 476 59.02 3.57 -53.17
N ALA A 477 59.70 4.28 -52.27
CA ALA A 477 59.41 5.65 -51.84
C ALA A 477 59.84 6.69 -52.91
N PRO A 478 59.55 8.00 -52.72
CA PRO A 478 60.42 9.05 -53.21
C PRO A 478 61.00 9.92 -52.08
N GLN A 479 62.16 10.47 -52.43
CA GLN A 479 63.17 11.12 -51.60
C GLN A 479 62.94 12.64 -51.45
N SER A 480 63.61 13.19 -50.45
CA SER A 480 63.85 14.61 -50.15
C SER A 480 64.52 15.39 -51.31
N PRO A 481 64.67 16.72 -51.18
CA PRO A 481 66.03 17.25 -51.29
C PRO A 481 66.42 18.39 -50.33
N THR A 482 67.71 18.29 -50.01
CA THR A 482 68.79 19.14 -49.48
C THR A 482 68.71 20.69 -49.52
N ARG A 483 69.23 21.25 -48.41
CA ARG A 483 69.77 22.58 -48.02
C ARG A 483 70.50 23.43 -49.09
N PRO A 484 70.70 24.75 -48.83
CA PRO A 484 72.04 25.26 -48.44
C PRO A 484 72.07 26.37 -47.35
N GLN A 485 73.27 26.74 -46.89
CA GLN A 485 73.63 27.51 -45.68
C GLN A 485 74.03 28.99 -45.91
N LEU A 486 73.72 29.83 -44.89
CA LEU A 486 74.42 31.02 -44.30
C LEU A 486 74.64 32.32 -45.14
N PRO A 487 74.89 33.54 -44.54
CA PRO A 487 75.57 33.80 -43.24
C PRO A 487 75.09 34.98 -42.33
N SER A 488 75.65 35.00 -41.09
CA SER A 488 76.09 36.11 -40.17
C SER A 488 75.31 37.45 -40.09
N GLU A 489 75.04 38.12 -38.95
CA GLU A 489 75.89 38.47 -37.79
C GLU A 489 75.06 39.22 -36.66
N PRO A 490 75.62 39.91 -35.62
CA PRO A 490 75.47 39.71 -34.15
C PRO A 490 74.49 40.71 -33.45
N SER A 491 74.23 40.83 -32.12
CA SER A 491 75.06 40.84 -30.89
C SER A 491 74.19 40.97 -29.59
N THR A 492 74.45 40.12 -28.56
CA THR A 492 74.51 40.31 -27.06
C THR A 492 73.60 41.29 -26.25
N PRO A 493 73.47 41.19 -24.88
CA PRO A 493 73.73 40.11 -23.88
C PRO A 493 72.61 39.91 -22.79
N ALA A 494 72.88 38.98 -21.85
CA ALA A 494 72.03 38.36 -20.80
C ALA A 494 71.62 39.24 -19.58
N PRO A 495 70.76 38.77 -18.62
CA PRO A 495 71.26 37.91 -17.51
C PRO A 495 70.27 36.89 -16.86
N ALA A 496 70.89 35.95 -16.11
CA ALA A 496 70.47 35.21 -14.90
C ALA A 496 69.30 34.18 -14.91
N PRO A 497 69.54 32.94 -14.38
CA PRO A 497 68.48 31.95 -14.15
C PRO A 497 67.79 32.11 -12.78
N THR A 498 66.46 32.06 -12.78
CA THR A 498 65.57 32.07 -11.61
C THR A 498 65.48 30.71 -10.91
N PRO A 499 65.28 30.67 -9.58
CA PRO A 499 65.33 29.46 -8.77
C PRO A 499 64.02 28.65 -8.83
N THR A 500 64.15 27.33 -8.90
CA THR A 500 63.04 26.37 -8.79
C THR A 500 62.56 26.23 -7.35
N LEU A 501 61.26 26.51 -7.15
CA LEU A 501 60.51 26.29 -5.91
C LEU A 501 60.32 24.80 -5.61
N THR A 502 60.49 24.47 -4.33
CA THR A 502 60.19 23.20 -3.67
C THR A 502 58.70 22.84 -3.72
N PRO A 503 58.31 21.57 -3.94
CA PRO A 503 56.96 21.13 -3.63
C PRO A 503 56.82 20.78 -2.15
N ALA A 504 55.70 21.24 -1.59
CA ALA A 504 55.34 21.16 -0.19
C ALA A 504 55.14 19.73 0.35
N LEU A 505 55.37 19.67 1.66
CA LEU A 505 55.23 18.57 2.61
C LEU A 505 53.96 17.72 2.42
N ALA A 506 54.10 16.52 1.85
CA ALA A 506 53.07 15.49 1.95
C ALA A 506 53.14 14.82 3.33
N LEU A 507 52.09 15.01 4.13
CA LEU A 507 51.89 14.38 5.43
C LEU A 507 51.84 12.85 5.25
N ARG A 508 52.95 12.15 5.50
CA ARG A 508 53.02 10.69 5.49
C ARG A 508 52.41 10.15 6.79
N LEU A 509 51.21 9.56 6.69
CA LEU A 509 50.69 8.64 7.70
C LEU A 509 51.62 7.43 7.79
N ALA A 510 52.51 7.44 8.77
CA ALA A 510 53.44 6.37 9.04
C ALA A 510 52.79 5.34 9.98
N PHE A 511 52.12 4.32 9.44
CA PHE A 511 51.98 3.00 10.06
C PHE A 511 51.52 1.98 8.99
N LEU A 512 52.45 1.21 8.43
CA LEU A 512 52.18 -0.09 7.79
C LEU A 512 53.53 -0.85 7.68
N PRO A 513 53.67 -2.03 8.32
CA PRO A 513 54.88 -2.81 8.22
C PRO A 513 55.05 -3.43 6.83
N SER A 514 56.32 -3.53 6.44
CA SER A 514 56.83 -3.99 5.16
C SER A 514 56.61 -5.49 4.91
N LYS A 515 56.06 -5.80 3.71
CA LYS A 515 56.30 -6.97 2.86
C LYS A 515 56.42 -8.35 3.55
N SER A 516 55.29 -9.06 3.62
CA SER A 516 55.22 -10.51 3.51
C SER A 516 54.38 -10.86 2.26
N LYS A 517 54.99 -11.54 1.29
CA LYS A 517 54.33 -11.98 0.04
C LYS A 517 53.97 -13.46 0.13
N ARG A 518 52.71 -13.74 0.43
CA ARG A 518 51.91 -14.70 -0.35
C ARG A 518 50.64 -13.94 -0.74
N PRO A 519 50.30 -13.79 -2.03
CA PRO A 519 48.98 -13.30 -2.38
C PRO A 519 48.00 -14.28 -1.73
N ILE A 520 47.12 -13.80 -0.87
CA ILE A 520 46.00 -14.60 -0.41
C ILE A 520 45.18 -14.85 -1.67
N GLU A 521 45.26 -16.06 -2.22
CA GLU A 521 44.42 -16.49 -3.32
C GLU A 521 43.01 -16.62 -2.77
N ALA A 522 42.28 -15.50 -2.77
CA ALA A 522 40.88 -15.48 -2.42
C ALA A 522 40.14 -16.42 -3.37
N PRO A 523 39.27 -17.30 -2.85
CA PRO A 523 38.55 -18.22 -3.71
C PRO A 523 37.59 -17.46 -4.62
N TRP A 524 37.40 -17.93 -5.85
CA TRP A 524 36.60 -17.27 -6.88
C TRP A 524 35.16 -16.94 -6.44
N TRP A 525 34.58 -17.76 -5.55
CA TRP A 525 33.24 -17.55 -5.01
C TRP A 525 33.15 -16.35 -4.08
N LEU A 526 34.23 -15.98 -3.37
CA LEU A 526 34.25 -14.81 -2.47
C LEU A 526 33.91 -13.55 -3.25
N GLY A 527 34.41 -13.50 -4.47
CA GLY A 527 34.14 -12.46 -5.42
C GLY A 527 32.69 -12.24 -5.80
N ILE A 528 31.99 -13.33 -6.08
CA ILE A 528 30.54 -13.32 -6.36
C ILE A 528 29.81 -12.82 -5.12
N VAL A 529 30.20 -13.29 -3.93
CA VAL A 529 29.64 -12.81 -2.66
C VAL A 529 29.85 -11.31 -2.50
N LEU A 530 31.06 -10.78 -2.76
CA LEU A 530 31.35 -9.35 -2.66
C LEU A 530 30.51 -8.51 -3.64
N VAL A 531 30.31 -8.98 -4.87
CA VAL A 531 29.45 -8.30 -5.86
C VAL A 531 27.99 -8.30 -5.39
N LEU A 532 27.48 -9.44 -4.91
CA LEU A 532 26.10 -9.54 -4.43
C LEU A 532 25.87 -8.68 -3.18
N VAL A 533 26.82 -8.68 -2.23
CA VAL A 533 26.77 -7.82 -1.04
C VAL A 533 26.84 -6.35 -1.43
N GLY A 534 27.74 -5.99 -2.36
CA GLY A 534 27.85 -4.62 -2.87
C GLY A 534 26.58 -4.16 -3.57
N ALA A 535 25.98 -5.00 -4.41
CA ALA A 535 24.71 -4.71 -5.07
C ALA A 535 23.57 -4.52 -4.06
N LEU A 536 23.49 -5.39 -3.04
CA LEU A 536 22.50 -5.27 -1.96
C LEU A 536 22.68 -3.98 -1.16
N LEU A 537 23.92 -3.65 -0.76
CA LEU A 537 24.23 -2.40 -0.04
C LEU A 537 23.89 -1.16 -0.88
N ALA A 538 24.17 -1.19 -2.18
CA ALA A 538 23.82 -0.11 -3.09
C ALA A 538 22.30 0.05 -3.22
N ALA A 539 21.56 -1.05 -3.41
CA ALA A 539 20.11 -1.04 -3.51
C ALA A 539 19.46 -0.53 -2.21
N VAL A 540 19.81 -1.13 -1.06
CA VAL A 540 19.28 -0.71 0.25
C VAL A 540 19.67 0.73 0.56
N GLY A 541 20.93 1.11 0.35
CA GLY A 541 21.41 2.47 0.62
C GLY A 541 20.68 3.51 -0.21
N THR A 542 20.52 3.27 -1.52
CA THR A 542 19.81 4.19 -2.42
C THR A 542 18.34 4.33 -2.03
N THR A 543 17.66 3.22 -1.73
CA THR A 543 16.25 3.22 -1.32
C THR A 543 16.06 3.99 -0.01
N LEU A 544 16.92 3.79 0.98
CA LEU A 544 16.84 4.48 2.28
C LEU A 544 17.16 5.98 2.15
N LEU A 545 18.10 6.37 1.30
CA LEU A 545 18.35 7.79 0.99
C LEU A 545 17.12 8.43 0.34
N TYR A 546 16.50 7.75 -0.64
CA TYR A 546 15.27 8.22 -1.27
C TYR A 546 14.13 8.36 -0.26
N ALA A 547 13.92 7.33 0.58
CA ALA A 547 12.88 7.35 1.60
C ALA A 547 13.11 8.47 2.63
N GLY A 548 14.34 8.63 3.10
CA GLY A 548 14.68 9.67 4.08
C GLY A 548 14.53 11.10 3.57
N VAL A 549 14.80 11.36 2.28
CA VAL A 549 14.66 12.70 1.69
C VAL A 549 13.24 12.94 1.17
N LEU A 550 12.80 12.13 0.22
CA LEU A 550 11.62 12.40 -0.59
C LEU A 550 10.35 11.91 0.09
N PHE A 551 10.32 10.64 0.50
CA PHE A 551 9.15 10.12 1.21
C PHE A 551 8.95 10.85 2.54
N GLY A 552 10.00 11.03 3.34
CA GLY A 552 9.90 11.76 4.60
C GLY A 552 9.34 13.17 4.44
N ARG A 553 9.73 13.90 3.38
CA ARG A 553 9.16 15.23 3.09
C ARG A 553 7.70 15.13 2.63
N TRP A 554 7.37 14.15 1.79
CA TRP A 554 6.01 13.92 1.32
C TRP A 554 5.06 13.56 2.47
N GLU A 555 5.47 12.66 3.36
CA GLU A 555 4.73 12.27 4.57
C GLU A 555 4.44 13.49 5.46
N ARG A 556 5.46 14.30 5.77
CA ARG A 556 5.26 15.54 6.57
C ARG A 556 4.33 16.53 5.89
N ASN A 557 4.45 16.69 4.57
CA ASN A 557 3.57 17.60 3.82
C ASN A 557 2.11 17.11 3.86
N ALA A 558 1.87 15.81 3.74
CA ALA A 558 0.54 15.23 3.85
C ALA A 558 -0.05 15.44 5.27
N ILE A 559 0.77 15.25 6.32
CA ILE A 559 0.36 15.52 7.70
C ILE A 559 0.03 17.00 7.90
N TRP A 560 0.90 17.91 7.44
CA TRP A 560 0.68 19.35 7.57
C TRP A 560 -0.56 19.83 6.81
N ASP A 561 -0.80 19.32 5.61
CA ASP A 561 -1.99 19.69 4.83
C ASP A 561 -3.28 19.34 5.58
N VAL A 562 -3.35 18.16 6.20
CA VAL A 562 -4.51 17.76 7.00
C VAL A 562 -4.64 18.58 8.29
N ILE A 563 -3.53 18.85 9.00
CA ILE A 563 -3.53 19.73 10.18
C ILE A 563 -4.11 21.10 9.80
N ASP A 564 -3.57 21.73 8.75
CA ASP A 564 -4.01 23.02 8.24
C ASP A 564 -5.51 23.03 7.88
N GLN A 565 -5.99 21.98 7.23
CA GLN A 565 -7.40 21.83 6.88
C GLN A 565 -8.28 21.70 8.13
N MET A 566 -7.87 20.87 9.10
CA MET A 566 -8.57 20.67 10.37
C MET A 566 -8.63 21.97 11.19
N GLU A 567 -7.52 22.71 11.29
CA GLU A 567 -7.46 23.99 11.99
C GLU A 567 -8.33 25.06 11.33
N ARG A 568 -8.43 25.09 10.00
CA ARG A 568 -9.37 25.99 9.28
C ARG A 568 -10.83 25.66 9.59
N VAL A 569 -11.16 24.37 9.72
CA VAL A 569 -12.51 23.96 10.13
C VAL A 569 -12.77 24.30 11.59
N ASN A 570 -11.78 24.13 12.46
CA ASN A 570 -11.89 24.45 13.89
C ASN A 570 -12.04 25.96 14.15
N SER A 571 -11.22 26.78 13.48
CA SER A 571 -11.24 28.24 13.61
C SER A 571 -12.53 28.88 13.07
N ARG A 572 -13.12 28.31 12.01
CA ARG A 572 -14.46 28.70 11.55
C ARG A 572 -15.57 28.31 12.54
N GLY A 573 -15.31 27.36 13.44
CA GLY A 573 -16.21 26.98 14.55
C GLY A 573 -16.05 27.83 15.81
N GLY A 574 -15.22 28.87 15.77
CA GLY A 574 -14.98 29.80 16.87
C GLY A 574 -15.46 31.21 16.55
N ILE A 575 -16.78 31.41 16.55
CA ILE A 575 -17.61 32.56 16.96
C ILE A 575 -19.03 32.24 16.46
N GLY A 576 -19.86 31.67 17.34
CA GLY A 576 -21.32 31.61 17.23
C GLY A 576 -21.94 30.64 16.21
N GLN A 577 -22.46 29.51 16.68
CA GLN A 577 -23.91 29.17 16.77
C GLN A 577 -24.10 27.71 17.16
#